data_AF-J0WXJ8-F1
#
_entry.id   AF-J0WXJ8-F1
#
_cell.length_a   1.000
_cell.length_b   1.000
_cell.length_c   1.000
_cell.angle_alpha   90.00
_cell.angle_beta   90.00
_cell.angle_gamma   90.00
#
_symmetry.space_group_name_H-M   'P 1'
#
loop_
_entity.id
_entity.type
_entity.pdbx_description
1 polymer ?
#
loop_
_entity_poly.entity_id
_entity_poly.type
_entity_poly.pdbx_seq_one_letter_code
_entity_poly.pdbx_strand_id
1 'polypeptide(L)'
;MSAASRTSALPRPAEVSGRLPSAVASSRRVGDSQNTASGSVSPEVQGLKDVVEPFWEALTHTDIFRCFTPDMLHELHKGVFGDHLLKWCRTVLGEDEFDRRLQCLPQHPVLRHFNAGIGVISQWRGSEYRELEKVFVGLTAGHAKPALGMAARALMDFVYCARMPVHDDTTLSFMETALERFHEHKQIFIDLGIRKHFNISKIHKLQHYVPSIRVYGSATGYNTESPERLHIDYCKEAYRASNRRDFIVQMTVWLSHEEAIDKQAVYVNY
;
A
#
# COMPACT_ATOMS: atom_id res chain seq x y z
N MET A 1 35.37 -63.45 -18.01
CA MET A 1 34.14 -63.21 -18.80
C MET A 1 33.09 -62.65 -17.86
N SER A 2 32.40 -61.54 -18.06
CA SER A 2 32.54 -60.33 -18.87
C SER A 2 31.64 -59.31 -18.17
N ALA A 3 32.11 -58.09 -17.97
CA ALA A 3 31.31 -56.99 -17.41
C ALA A 3 30.26 -56.50 -18.42
N ALA A 4 29.16 -55.92 -17.92
CA ALA A 4 28.60 -54.65 -18.41
C ALA A 4 27.35 -54.24 -17.59
N SER A 5 27.48 -53.14 -16.85
CA SER A 5 26.39 -52.30 -16.36
C SER A 5 25.56 -51.73 -17.52
N ARG A 6 24.24 -51.65 -17.35
CA ARG A 6 23.37 -50.79 -18.17
C ARG A 6 22.48 -49.94 -17.28
N THR A 7 22.85 -48.68 -17.15
CA THR A 7 22.04 -47.59 -16.61
C THR A 7 20.99 -47.22 -17.67
N SER A 8 19.71 -47.30 -17.30
CA SER A 8 18.59 -46.86 -18.13
C SER A 8 18.47 -45.34 -18.04
N ALA A 9 18.75 -44.65 -19.14
CA ALA A 9 18.55 -43.21 -19.28
C ALA A 9 17.10 -42.95 -19.77
N LEU A 10 16.37 -42.13 -19.01
CA LEU A 10 15.08 -41.59 -19.43
C LEU A 10 15.26 -40.64 -20.64
N PRO A 11 14.35 -40.64 -21.62
CA PRO A 11 14.45 -39.79 -22.80
C PRO A 11 14.17 -38.32 -22.43
N ARG A 12 14.99 -37.41 -22.98
CA ARG A 12 14.76 -35.95 -22.90
C ARG A 12 13.50 -35.58 -23.70
N PRO A 13 12.63 -34.70 -23.18
CA PRO A 13 11.54 -34.16 -23.98
C PRO A 13 12.09 -33.23 -25.07
N ALA A 14 11.49 -33.32 -26.26
CA ALA A 14 11.85 -32.57 -27.44
C ALA A 14 11.69 -31.05 -27.24
N GLU A 15 12.70 -30.29 -27.68
CA GLU A 15 12.64 -28.83 -27.79
C GLU A 15 11.55 -28.44 -28.79
N VAL A 16 10.43 -27.93 -28.28
CA VAL A 16 9.47 -27.19 -29.10
C VAL A 16 10.02 -25.77 -29.26
N SER A 17 10.74 -25.58 -30.36
CA SER A 17 11.11 -24.26 -30.90
C SER A 17 9.85 -23.50 -31.33
N GLY A 18 9.20 -22.84 -30.38
CA GLY A 18 8.17 -21.83 -30.62
C GLY A 18 8.62 -20.50 -30.03
N ARG A 19 9.24 -19.64 -30.85
CA ARG A 19 9.49 -18.24 -30.46
C ARG A 19 8.15 -17.55 -30.20
N LEU A 20 7.83 -17.32 -28.93
CA LEU A 20 6.86 -16.29 -28.56
C LEU A 20 7.54 -14.92 -28.75
N PRO A 21 6.87 -13.93 -29.35
CA PRO A 21 7.48 -12.64 -29.64
C PRO A 21 7.84 -11.92 -28.33
N SER A 22 9.14 -11.71 -28.14
CA SER A 22 9.72 -10.82 -27.14
C SER A 22 9.24 -9.39 -27.41
N ALA A 23 8.17 -8.99 -26.72
CA ALA A 23 7.83 -7.60 -26.52
C ALA A 23 7.78 -7.36 -25.01
N VAL A 24 8.39 -6.25 -24.58
CA VAL A 24 8.50 -5.76 -23.19
C VAL A 24 9.68 -6.30 -22.40
N ALA A 25 10.86 -5.73 -22.68
CA ALA A 25 11.80 -5.19 -21.69
C ALA A 25 13.12 -4.82 -22.40
N SER A 26 13.09 -3.86 -23.33
CA SER A 26 14.32 -3.18 -23.71
C SER A 26 14.72 -2.28 -22.55
N SER A 27 15.54 -2.81 -21.65
CA SER A 27 16.38 -2.00 -20.78
C SER A 27 17.24 -1.13 -21.68
N ARG A 28 16.84 0.13 -21.89
CA ARG A 28 17.68 1.11 -22.59
C ARG A 28 18.89 1.34 -21.68
N ARG A 29 20.01 0.69 -22.01
CA ARG A 29 21.33 1.17 -21.61
C ARG A 29 21.47 2.60 -22.14
N VAL A 30 21.28 3.59 -21.27
CA VAL A 30 21.72 4.96 -21.54
C VAL A 30 23.17 4.99 -21.09
N GLY A 31 24.08 4.73 -22.03
CA GLY A 31 25.50 4.64 -21.69
C GLY A 31 26.36 4.05 -22.79
N ASP A 32 26.21 4.53 -24.03
CA ASP A 32 27.37 4.67 -24.91
C ASP A 32 27.45 6.14 -25.32
N SER A 33 28.40 6.82 -24.71
CA SER A 33 28.80 8.18 -25.02
C SER A 33 29.32 8.25 -26.46
N GLN A 34 28.42 8.46 -27.42
CA GLN A 34 28.65 9.11 -28.72
C GLN A 34 27.39 9.02 -29.60
N ASN A 35 26.39 9.87 -29.35
CA ASN A 35 25.63 10.48 -30.45
C ASN A 35 24.79 11.66 -29.96
N THR A 36 25.29 12.87 -30.21
CA THR A 36 24.53 14.12 -30.13
C THR A 36 23.66 14.28 -31.37
N ALA A 37 22.35 14.08 -31.28
CA ALA A 37 21.32 14.78 -32.08
C ALA A 37 19.91 14.21 -31.87
N SER A 38 19.18 14.74 -30.90
CA SER A 38 17.73 15.04 -30.93
C SER A 38 17.35 15.45 -29.52
N GLY A 39 16.45 16.43 -29.37
CA GLY A 39 16.12 17.08 -28.10
C GLY A 39 15.46 16.17 -27.06
N SER A 40 16.20 15.18 -26.55
CA SER A 40 15.80 14.41 -25.39
C SER A 40 15.97 15.28 -24.15
N VAL A 41 14.83 15.64 -23.58
CA VAL A 41 14.73 16.16 -22.22
C VAL A 41 15.49 15.19 -21.30
N SER A 42 16.38 15.71 -20.45
CA SER A 42 17.19 14.86 -19.58
C SER A 42 16.28 13.98 -18.71
N PRO A 43 16.67 12.72 -18.41
CA PRO A 43 15.87 11.82 -17.58
C PRO A 43 15.47 12.44 -16.23
N GLU A 44 16.34 13.28 -15.67
CA GLU A 44 16.12 14.04 -14.44
C GLU A 44 14.92 14.99 -14.54
N VAL A 45 14.74 15.66 -15.69
CA VAL A 45 13.59 16.55 -15.92
C VAL A 45 12.29 15.76 -16.04
N GLN A 46 12.36 14.47 -16.37
CA GLN A 46 11.22 13.54 -16.33
C GLN A 46 11.02 12.88 -14.95
N GLY A 47 11.85 13.23 -13.96
CA GLY A 47 11.83 12.64 -12.62
C GLY A 47 12.35 11.20 -12.57
N LEU A 48 13.02 10.73 -13.62
CA LEU A 48 13.64 9.42 -13.67
C LEU A 48 15.00 9.47 -12.96
N LYS A 49 15.26 8.47 -12.12
CA LYS A 49 16.56 8.28 -11.50
C LYS A 49 17.34 7.24 -12.28
N ASP A 50 18.61 7.53 -12.50
CA ASP A 50 19.53 6.56 -13.04
C ASP A 50 19.82 5.49 -11.98
N VAL A 51 19.61 4.22 -12.34
CA VAL A 51 19.88 3.07 -11.48
C VAL A 51 20.86 2.20 -12.26
N VAL A 52 22.15 2.44 -12.03
CA VAL A 52 23.24 1.93 -12.86
C VAL A 52 23.37 0.41 -12.74
N GLU A 53 23.01 -0.18 -11.59
CA GLU A 53 23.05 -1.64 -11.35
C GLU A 53 21.97 -2.04 -10.33
N PRO A 54 20.74 -2.33 -10.75
CA PRO A 54 19.70 -2.75 -9.82
C PRO A 54 20.01 -4.15 -9.25
N PHE A 55 19.82 -4.36 -7.94
CA PHE A 55 20.06 -5.67 -7.32
C PHE A 55 19.23 -6.81 -7.94
N TRP A 56 18.11 -6.47 -8.59
CA TRP A 56 17.21 -7.40 -9.27
C TRP A 56 17.60 -7.69 -10.73
N GLU A 57 18.72 -7.16 -11.24
CA GLU A 57 19.16 -7.38 -12.63
C GLU A 57 19.28 -8.87 -12.96
N ALA A 58 19.82 -9.66 -12.04
CA ALA A 58 20.01 -11.09 -12.21
C ALA A 58 18.71 -11.92 -12.06
N LEU A 59 17.58 -11.30 -11.68
CA LEU A 59 16.30 -11.98 -11.49
C LEU A 59 15.52 -12.04 -12.81
N THR A 60 16.01 -12.82 -13.77
CA THR A 60 15.51 -12.88 -15.17
C THR A 60 14.05 -13.30 -15.34
N HIS A 61 13.44 -13.88 -14.32
CA HIS A 61 12.04 -14.33 -14.32
C HIS A 61 11.14 -13.51 -13.38
N THR A 62 11.64 -12.40 -12.84
CA THR A 62 10.92 -11.57 -11.88
C THR A 62 10.66 -10.19 -12.48
N ASP A 63 9.39 -9.85 -12.63
CA ASP A 63 8.99 -8.47 -12.86
C ASP A 63 8.90 -7.73 -11.52
N ILE A 64 9.99 -7.03 -11.17
CA ILE A 64 10.09 -6.31 -9.90
C ILE A 64 8.97 -5.27 -9.72
N PHE A 65 8.44 -4.71 -10.82
CA PHE A 65 7.39 -3.69 -10.75
C PHE A 65 6.05 -4.27 -10.30
N ARG A 66 5.86 -5.58 -10.48
CA ARG A 66 4.69 -6.30 -10.00
C ARG A 66 4.83 -6.73 -8.54
N CYS A 67 6.03 -6.71 -7.96
CA CYS A 67 6.26 -7.09 -6.56
C CYS A 67 5.80 -6.03 -5.55
N PHE A 68 5.52 -4.81 -6.00
CA PHE A 68 5.02 -3.73 -5.14
C PHE A 68 3.50 -3.79 -5.04
N THR A 69 3.00 -4.66 -4.16
CA THR A 69 1.57 -4.75 -3.89
C THR A 69 1.06 -3.51 -3.15
N PRO A 70 -0.19 -3.09 -3.37
CA PRO A 70 -0.78 -1.99 -2.65
C PRO A 70 -0.86 -2.25 -1.15
N ASP A 71 -0.76 -1.21 -0.33
CA ASP A 71 -0.77 -1.33 1.13
C ASP A 71 -1.89 -0.51 1.78
N MET A 72 -2.80 -1.17 2.49
CA MET A 72 -3.98 -0.48 3.04
C MET A 72 -3.60 0.53 4.13
N LEU A 73 -2.65 0.20 5.01
CA LEU A 73 -2.32 1.09 6.11
C LEU A 73 -1.57 2.34 5.67
N HIS A 74 -0.41 2.18 5.02
CA HIS A 74 0.49 3.28 4.69
C HIS A 74 0.05 4.05 3.44
N GLU A 75 -0.64 3.38 2.51
CA GLU A 75 -1.11 4.00 1.27
C GLU A 75 -2.54 4.53 1.41
N LEU A 76 -3.53 3.72 1.83
CA LEU A 76 -4.91 4.22 1.94
C LEU A 76 -5.14 5.03 3.22
N HIS A 77 -5.07 4.39 4.38
CA HIS A 77 -5.51 4.97 5.65
C HIS A 77 -4.66 6.18 6.05
N LYS A 78 -3.35 5.97 6.15
CA LYS A 78 -2.42 7.05 6.50
C LYS A 78 -2.16 7.97 5.32
N GLY A 79 -2.01 7.42 4.11
CA GLY A 79 -1.58 8.16 2.95
C GLY A 79 -2.66 8.97 2.27
N VAL A 80 -3.55 8.31 1.54
CA VAL A 80 -4.59 8.94 0.74
C VAL A 80 -5.62 9.62 1.63
N PHE A 81 -6.04 8.96 2.71
CA PHE A 81 -6.97 9.54 3.65
C PHE A 81 -6.28 10.54 4.60
N GLY A 82 -5.38 10.06 5.47
CA GLY A 82 -4.77 10.88 6.52
C GLY A 82 -3.90 12.04 6.03
N ASP A 83 -2.91 11.77 5.17
CA ASP A 83 -1.93 12.78 4.72
C ASP A 83 -2.50 13.76 3.70
N HIS A 84 -3.64 13.43 3.10
CA HIS A 84 -4.19 14.14 1.96
C HIS A 84 -5.64 14.53 2.19
N LEU A 85 -6.59 13.64 1.94
CA LEU A 85 -8.01 13.98 1.92
C LEU A 85 -8.49 14.63 3.23
N LEU A 86 -8.10 14.08 4.38
CA LEU A 86 -8.42 14.61 5.69
C LEU A 86 -7.88 16.04 5.86
N LYS A 87 -6.59 16.26 5.57
CA LYS A 87 -5.97 17.60 5.69
C LYS A 87 -6.62 18.60 4.76
N TRP A 88 -6.95 18.20 3.53
CA TRP A 88 -7.60 19.08 2.56
C TRP A 88 -8.99 19.48 3.00
N CYS A 89 -9.83 18.52 3.37
CA CYS A 89 -11.19 18.81 3.84
C CYS A 89 -11.19 19.62 5.14
N ARG A 90 -10.27 19.37 6.08
CA ARG A 90 -10.12 20.19 7.29
C ARG A 90 -9.75 21.63 6.95
N THR A 91 -8.84 21.83 6.00
CA THR A 91 -8.45 23.18 5.55
C THR A 91 -9.63 23.92 4.90
N VAL A 92 -10.40 23.23 4.06
CA VAL A 92 -11.56 23.81 3.38
C VAL A 92 -12.70 24.16 4.34
N LEU A 93 -12.96 23.29 5.33
CA LEU A 93 -14.05 23.49 6.29
C LEU A 93 -13.65 24.47 7.42
N GLY A 94 -12.35 24.56 7.72
CA GLY A 94 -11.83 25.18 8.94
C GLY A 94 -11.68 24.13 10.04
N GLU A 95 -10.56 24.17 10.77
CA GLU A 95 -10.27 23.16 11.79
C GLU A 95 -11.29 23.18 12.93
N ASP A 96 -11.67 24.37 13.40
CA ASP A 96 -12.67 24.54 14.47
C ASP A 96 -14.04 24.02 14.04
N GLU A 97 -14.45 24.31 12.80
CA GLU A 97 -15.72 23.83 12.24
C GLU A 97 -15.72 22.31 12.07
N PHE A 98 -14.59 21.74 11.63
CA PHE A 98 -14.44 20.30 11.50
C PHE A 98 -14.55 19.60 12.85
N ASP A 99 -13.84 20.09 13.87
CA ASP A 99 -13.87 19.53 15.22
C ASP A 99 -15.24 19.72 15.87
N ARG A 100 -15.90 20.87 15.65
CA ARG A 100 -17.29 21.10 16.08
C ARG A 100 -18.26 20.08 15.48
N ARG A 101 -18.18 19.84 14.15
CA ARG A 101 -19.02 18.82 13.49
C ARG A 101 -18.79 17.43 14.06
N LEU A 102 -17.54 17.09 14.31
CA LEU A 102 -17.15 15.79 14.87
C LEU A 102 -17.69 15.59 16.30
N GLN A 103 -17.65 16.65 17.11
CA GLN A 103 -18.20 16.66 18.48
C GLN A 103 -19.73 16.60 18.50
N CYS A 104 -20.39 17.17 17.48
CA CYS A 104 -21.86 17.11 17.36
C CYS A 104 -22.40 15.76 16.88
N LEU A 105 -21.55 14.81 16.48
CA LEU A 105 -22.02 13.48 16.08
C LEU A 105 -22.67 12.75 17.27
N PRO A 106 -23.84 12.12 17.07
CA PRO A 106 -24.47 11.35 18.12
C PRO A 106 -23.57 10.18 18.55
N GLN A 107 -23.57 9.90 19.84
CA GLN A 107 -22.85 8.73 20.37
C GLN A 107 -23.50 7.45 19.83
N HIS A 108 -22.66 6.53 19.38
CA HIS A 108 -23.10 5.23 18.88
C HIS A 108 -22.17 4.13 19.40
N PRO A 109 -22.68 2.97 19.88
CA PRO A 109 -21.87 1.94 20.52
C PRO A 109 -20.69 1.41 19.67
N VAL A 110 -20.82 1.44 18.34
CA VAL A 110 -19.82 0.90 17.41
C VAL A 110 -18.92 1.96 16.76
N LEU A 111 -19.13 3.23 17.07
CA LEU A 111 -18.34 4.36 16.53
C LEU A 111 -17.55 5.02 17.65
N ARG A 112 -16.27 5.29 17.40
CA ARG A 112 -15.50 6.12 18.32
C ARG A 112 -16.01 7.55 18.32
N HIS A 113 -16.25 8.09 19.51
CA HIS A 113 -16.61 9.48 19.70
C HIS A 113 -15.35 10.31 20.01
N PHE A 114 -15.16 11.42 19.30
CA PHE A 114 -13.99 12.29 19.43
C PHE A 114 -14.36 13.57 20.19
N ASN A 115 -14.55 13.43 21.51
CA ASN A 115 -15.01 14.51 22.41
C ASN A 115 -14.18 15.80 22.34
N ALA A 116 -12.87 15.67 22.15
CA ALA A 116 -11.94 16.79 22.09
C ALA A 116 -11.58 17.18 20.65
N GLY A 117 -12.34 16.72 19.65
CA GLY A 117 -11.95 16.84 18.25
C GLY A 117 -10.73 15.97 17.91
N ILE A 118 -10.11 16.26 16.77
CA ILE A 118 -8.89 15.56 16.32
C ILE A 118 -7.64 16.44 16.33
N GLY A 119 -7.77 17.75 16.59
CA GLY A 119 -6.63 18.66 16.73
C GLY A 119 -5.66 18.27 17.85
N VAL A 120 -6.15 17.58 18.89
CA VAL A 120 -5.34 17.10 20.02
C VAL A 120 -4.50 15.85 19.71
N ILE A 121 -4.75 15.18 18.57
CA ILE A 121 -4.07 13.93 18.22
C ILE A 121 -2.74 14.25 17.54
N SER A 122 -1.64 14.19 18.30
CA SER A 122 -0.29 14.40 17.78
C SER A 122 0.30 13.16 17.09
N GLN A 123 -0.11 11.97 17.52
CA GLN A 123 0.34 10.68 16.97
C GLN A 123 -0.87 9.83 16.60
N TRP A 124 -1.06 9.65 15.30
CA TRP A 124 -2.15 8.85 14.75
C TRP A 124 -1.80 7.37 14.68
N ARG A 125 -2.72 6.53 15.15
CA ARG A 125 -2.69 5.07 14.94
C ARG A 125 -3.55 4.69 13.74
N GLY A 126 -3.24 3.54 13.11
CA GLY A 126 -4.06 2.99 12.03
C GLY A 126 -5.54 2.84 12.40
N SER A 127 -5.83 2.42 13.63
CA SER A 127 -7.19 2.32 14.16
C SER A 127 -7.90 3.68 14.23
N GLU A 128 -7.18 4.77 14.49
CA GLU A 128 -7.77 6.12 14.57
C GLU A 128 -8.18 6.66 13.22
N TYR A 129 -7.37 6.44 12.18
CA TYR A 129 -7.77 6.75 10.80
C TYR A 129 -9.04 5.99 10.44
N ARG A 130 -9.09 4.68 10.71
CA ARG A 130 -10.27 3.85 10.39
C ARG A 130 -11.53 4.28 11.13
N GLU A 131 -11.43 4.68 12.39
CA GLU A 131 -12.60 5.19 13.12
C GLU A 131 -13.09 6.52 12.54
N LEU A 132 -12.17 7.40 12.14
CA LEU A 132 -12.55 8.67 11.52
C LEU A 132 -13.15 8.48 10.12
N GLU A 133 -12.64 7.54 9.32
CA GLU A 133 -13.17 7.18 8.00
C GLU A 133 -14.66 6.78 8.05
N LYS A 134 -15.13 6.18 9.16
CA LYS A 134 -16.54 5.79 9.35
C LYS A 134 -17.49 6.98 9.33
N VAL A 135 -17.03 8.13 9.81
CA VAL A 135 -17.86 9.33 9.98
C VAL A 135 -17.52 10.44 8.98
N PHE A 136 -16.40 10.31 8.27
CA PHE A 136 -15.81 11.37 7.45
C PHE A 136 -16.75 11.96 6.39
N VAL A 137 -17.51 11.12 5.70
CA VAL A 137 -18.46 11.59 4.67
C VAL A 137 -19.50 12.54 5.30
N GLY A 138 -20.01 12.22 6.48
CA GLY A 138 -20.94 13.07 7.21
C GLY A 138 -20.34 14.42 7.58
N LEU A 139 -19.05 14.46 7.93
CA LEU A 139 -18.34 15.70 8.29
C LEU A 139 -18.21 16.65 7.10
N THR A 140 -18.09 16.11 5.89
CA THR A 140 -17.95 16.90 4.65
C THR A 140 -19.29 17.27 4.01
N ALA A 141 -20.40 16.73 4.51
CA ALA A 141 -21.74 17.02 4.00
C ALA A 141 -22.17 18.47 4.27
N GLY A 142 -23.09 18.98 3.44
CA GLY A 142 -23.70 20.31 3.63
C GLY A 142 -22.77 21.50 3.37
N HIS A 143 -21.57 21.28 2.83
CA HIS A 143 -20.73 22.38 2.36
C HIS A 143 -21.29 23.01 1.08
N ALA A 144 -21.10 24.33 0.90
CA ALA A 144 -21.65 25.08 -0.23
C ALA A 144 -21.16 24.60 -1.60
N LYS A 145 -20.03 23.88 -1.66
CA LYS A 145 -19.49 23.27 -2.87
C LYS A 145 -19.69 21.75 -2.81
N PRO A 146 -20.70 21.18 -3.50
CA PRO A 146 -21.01 19.75 -3.45
C PRO A 146 -19.85 18.85 -3.88
N ALA A 147 -19.00 19.33 -4.80
CA ALA A 147 -17.84 18.60 -5.30
C ALA A 147 -16.86 18.17 -4.19
N LEU A 148 -16.76 18.92 -3.09
CA LEU A 148 -15.96 18.53 -1.93
C LEU A 148 -16.46 17.21 -1.32
N GLY A 149 -17.76 17.15 -1.04
CA GLY A 149 -18.40 15.96 -0.48
C GLY A 149 -18.39 14.79 -1.47
N MET A 150 -18.55 15.06 -2.76
CA MET A 150 -18.49 14.02 -3.80
C MET A 150 -17.08 13.42 -3.94
N ALA A 151 -16.03 14.25 -3.94
CA ALA A 151 -14.64 13.77 -3.96
C ALA A 151 -14.30 12.97 -2.69
N ALA A 152 -14.72 13.47 -1.52
CA ALA A 152 -14.54 12.79 -0.25
C ALA A 152 -15.26 11.43 -0.23
N ARG A 153 -16.53 11.40 -0.66
CA ARG A 153 -17.32 10.19 -0.75
C ARG A 153 -16.70 9.17 -1.69
N ALA A 154 -16.28 9.59 -2.87
CA ALA A 154 -15.68 8.71 -3.88
C ALA A 154 -14.41 8.01 -3.35
N LEU A 155 -13.53 8.73 -2.65
CA LEU A 155 -12.37 8.10 -2.01
C LEU A 155 -12.76 7.17 -0.85
N MET A 156 -13.77 7.51 -0.06
CA MET A 156 -14.25 6.60 0.98
C MET A 156 -14.85 5.32 0.39
N ASP A 157 -15.67 5.42 -0.65
CA ASP A 157 -16.21 4.27 -1.38
C ASP A 157 -15.07 3.35 -1.88
N PHE A 158 -14.00 3.93 -2.44
CA PHE A 158 -12.80 3.19 -2.83
C PHE A 158 -12.15 2.48 -1.64
N VAL A 159 -11.87 3.21 -0.54
CA VAL A 159 -11.22 2.67 0.66
C VAL A 159 -12.04 1.53 1.27
N TYR A 160 -13.36 1.68 1.37
CA TYR A 160 -14.24 0.62 1.90
C TYR A 160 -14.25 -0.60 1.00
N CYS A 161 -14.33 -0.41 -0.31
CA CYS A 161 -14.31 -1.52 -1.24
C CYS A 161 -12.97 -2.27 -1.18
N ALA A 162 -11.84 -1.55 -1.19
CA ALA A 162 -10.49 -2.14 -1.15
C ALA A 162 -10.24 -3.02 0.09
N ARG A 163 -10.99 -2.80 1.18
CA ARG A 163 -10.90 -3.57 2.41
C ARG A 163 -11.71 -4.86 2.41
N MET A 164 -12.52 -5.10 1.38
CA MET A 164 -13.32 -6.31 1.31
C MET A 164 -12.42 -7.55 1.26
N PRO A 165 -12.70 -8.60 2.04
CA PRO A 165 -11.88 -9.81 2.05
C PRO A 165 -12.04 -10.61 0.75
N VAL A 166 -13.13 -10.39 0.02
CA VAL A 166 -13.46 -11.10 -1.21
C VAL A 166 -13.93 -10.08 -2.24
N HIS A 167 -13.49 -10.29 -3.48
CA HIS A 167 -13.84 -9.46 -4.63
C HIS A 167 -14.40 -10.32 -5.76
N ASP A 168 -15.43 -9.80 -6.39
CA ASP A 168 -15.94 -10.21 -7.70
C ASP A 168 -15.83 -9.06 -8.71
N ASP A 169 -16.21 -9.28 -9.96
CA ASP A 169 -16.15 -8.22 -10.98
C ASP A 169 -17.04 -7.01 -10.66
N THR A 170 -18.13 -7.22 -9.91
CA THR A 170 -19.02 -6.13 -9.46
C THR A 170 -18.30 -5.20 -8.50
N THR A 171 -17.66 -5.73 -7.47
CA THR A 171 -16.90 -4.95 -6.48
C THR A 171 -15.66 -4.29 -7.10
N LEU A 172 -14.98 -4.97 -8.02
CA LEU A 172 -13.84 -4.39 -8.74
C LEU A 172 -14.27 -3.23 -9.64
N SER A 173 -15.37 -3.39 -10.38
CA SER A 173 -15.96 -2.31 -11.17
C SER A 173 -16.41 -1.13 -10.30
N PHE A 174 -17.03 -1.42 -9.14
CA PHE A 174 -17.38 -0.37 -8.17
C PHE A 174 -16.15 0.42 -7.70
N MET A 175 -15.02 -0.26 -7.46
CA MET A 175 -13.77 0.38 -7.05
C MET A 175 -13.18 1.27 -8.14
N GLU A 176 -13.20 0.83 -9.40
CA GLU A 176 -12.77 1.64 -10.56
C GLU A 176 -13.66 2.88 -10.71
N THR A 177 -14.99 2.71 -10.69
CA THR A 177 -15.94 3.82 -10.74
C THR A 177 -15.78 4.79 -9.57
N ALA A 178 -15.47 4.30 -8.37
CA ALA A 178 -15.18 5.17 -7.24
C ALA A 178 -13.93 6.02 -7.48
N LEU A 179 -12.88 5.47 -8.09
CA LEU A 179 -11.68 6.21 -8.45
C LEU A 179 -11.93 7.24 -9.57
N GLU A 180 -12.72 6.88 -10.57
CA GLU A 180 -13.16 7.77 -11.65
C GLU A 180 -13.92 8.97 -11.09
N ARG A 181 -14.92 8.73 -10.24
CA ARG A 181 -15.69 9.79 -9.57
C ARG A 181 -14.81 10.69 -8.71
N PHE A 182 -13.78 10.14 -8.06
CA PHE A 182 -12.80 10.97 -7.37
C PHE A 182 -12.04 11.87 -8.37
N HIS A 183 -11.61 11.34 -9.50
CA HIS A 183 -10.92 12.12 -10.54
C HIS A 183 -11.79 13.19 -11.19
N GLU A 184 -13.10 12.96 -11.34
CA GLU A 184 -14.07 13.95 -11.81
C GLU A 184 -14.19 15.15 -10.86
N HIS A 185 -14.15 14.90 -9.54
CA HIS A 185 -14.42 15.93 -8.54
C HIS A 185 -13.19 16.52 -7.86
N LYS A 186 -12.00 15.88 -7.94
CA LYS A 186 -10.78 16.33 -7.24
C LYS A 186 -10.32 17.74 -7.63
N GLN A 187 -10.72 18.24 -8.80
CA GLN A 187 -10.39 19.59 -9.26
C GLN A 187 -10.81 20.67 -8.25
N ILE A 188 -11.84 20.41 -7.45
CA ILE A 188 -12.29 21.31 -6.39
C ILE A 188 -11.19 21.74 -5.42
N PHE A 189 -10.22 20.87 -5.14
CA PHE A 189 -9.11 21.18 -4.24
C PHE A 189 -8.08 22.11 -4.89
N ILE A 190 -7.98 22.14 -6.21
CA ILE A 190 -7.16 23.13 -6.93
C ILE A 190 -7.92 24.46 -7.00
N ASP A 191 -9.21 24.43 -7.32
CA ASP A 191 -10.04 25.63 -7.45
C ASP A 191 -10.17 26.39 -6.12
N LEU A 192 -10.11 25.67 -4.99
CA LEU A 192 -10.06 26.22 -3.64
C LEU A 192 -8.66 26.63 -3.18
N GLY A 193 -7.63 26.48 -4.02
CA GLY A 193 -6.25 26.83 -3.68
C GLY A 193 -5.58 25.89 -2.68
N ILE A 194 -6.20 24.75 -2.35
CA ILE A 194 -5.64 23.76 -1.40
C ILE A 194 -4.39 23.10 -1.99
N ARG A 195 -4.35 22.92 -3.32
CA ARG A 195 -3.21 22.36 -4.04
C ARG A 195 -3.02 22.97 -5.42
N LYS A 196 -1.81 22.81 -5.96
CA LYS A 196 -1.48 23.19 -7.35
C LYS A 196 -1.67 22.05 -8.36
N HIS A 197 -1.44 20.80 -7.93
CA HIS A 197 -1.54 19.60 -8.78
C HIS A 197 -1.77 18.33 -7.95
N PHE A 198 -2.11 17.25 -8.66
CA PHE A 198 -2.35 15.90 -8.11
C PHE A 198 -1.24 14.88 -8.41
N ASN A 199 -0.05 15.33 -8.82
CA ASN A 199 1.15 14.47 -8.94
C ASN A 199 1.59 13.96 -7.56
N ILE A 200 0.83 13.00 -7.01
CA ILE A 200 0.99 12.40 -5.70
C ILE A 200 1.07 10.90 -5.94
N SER A 201 2.23 10.30 -5.66
CA SER A 201 2.46 8.88 -5.92
C SER A 201 1.43 7.98 -5.25
N LYS A 202 1.00 8.29 -4.01
CA LYS A 202 -0.02 7.50 -3.30
C LYS A 202 -1.40 7.54 -3.97
N ILE A 203 -1.77 8.66 -4.60
CA ILE A 203 -3.05 8.76 -5.34
C ILE A 203 -2.94 8.07 -6.69
N HIS A 204 -1.81 8.21 -7.39
CA HIS A 204 -1.58 7.47 -8.63
C HIS A 204 -1.63 5.95 -8.39
N LYS A 205 -1.07 5.48 -7.26
CA LYS A 205 -1.10 4.07 -6.87
C LYS A 205 -2.50 3.46 -6.76
N LEU A 206 -3.54 4.27 -6.54
CA LEU A 206 -4.92 3.78 -6.52
C LEU A 206 -5.33 3.10 -7.83
N GLN A 207 -4.75 3.51 -8.97
CA GLN A 207 -5.00 2.89 -10.27
C GLN A 207 -4.50 1.44 -10.36
N HIS A 208 -3.59 1.04 -9.47
CA HIS A 208 -2.98 -0.28 -9.46
C HIS A 208 -3.66 -1.26 -8.49
N TYR A 209 -4.65 -0.83 -7.71
CA TYR A 209 -5.35 -1.70 -6.76
C TYR A 209 -6.11 -2.83 -7.46
N VAL A 210 -6.98 -2.51 -8.42
CA VAL A 210 -7.77 -3.54 -9.11
C VAL A 210 -6.89 -4.52 -9.89
N PRO A 211 -5.89 -4.09 -10.68
CA PRO A 211 -4.93 -5.00 -11.29
C PRO A 211 -4.21 -5.89 -10.26
N SER A 212 -3.81 -5.33 -9.12
CA SER A 212 -3.14 -6.10 -8.06
C SER A 212 -4.08 -7.11 -7.41
N ILE A 213 -5.35 -6.74 -7.17
CA ILE A 213 -6.34 -7.65 -6.59
C ILE A 213 -6.61 -8.84 -7.52
N ARG A 214 -6.67 -8.61 -8.83
CA ARG A 214 -6.86 -9.69 -9.82
C ARG A 214 -5.70 -10.68 -9.85
N VAL A 215 -4.48 -10.24 -9.53
CA VAL A 215 -3.27 -11.06 -9.61
C VAL A 215 -2.94 -11.73 -8.28
N TYR A 216 -3.11 -11.01 -7.17
CA TYR A 216 -2.62 -11.41 -5.85
C TYR A 216 -3.74 -11.71 -4.84
N GLY A 217 -5.01 -11.50 -5.22
CA GLY A 217 -6.15 -11.59 -4.32
C GLY A 217 -6.40 -10.30 -3.53
N SER A 218 -7.33 -10.37 -2.56
CA SER A 218 -7.72 -9.20 -1.76
C SER A 218 -6.52 -8.49 -1.12
N ALA A 219 -6.60 -7.16 -1.04
CA ALA A 219 -5.58 -6.33 -0.39
C ALA A 219 -5.35 -6.67 1.09
N THR A 220 -6.28 -7.40 1.71
CA THR A 220 -6.11 -7.96 3.06
C THR A 220 -4.95 -8.97 3.14
N GLY A 221 -4.66 -9.71 2.06
CA GLY A 221 -3.67 -10.78 2.05
C GLY A 221 -2.21 -10.30 2.06
N TYR A 222 -1.95 -9.06 1.67
CA TYR A 222 -0.60 -8.47 1.58
C TYR A 222 -0.50 -7.12 2.30
N ASN A 223 -1.42 -6.84 3.23
CA ASN A 223 -1.37 -5.64 4.07
C ASN A 223 -0.22 -5.69 5.08
N THR A 224 0.48 -4.57 5.25
CA THR A 224 1.60 -4.45 6.20
C THR A 224 1.18 -4.37 7.66
N GLU A 225 -0.11 -4.26 7.98
CA GLU A 225 -0.61 -4.29 9.37
C GLU A 225 -0.21 -5.56 10.12
N SER A 226 -0.30 -6.72 9.47
CA SER A 226 0.05 -8.00 10.10
C SER A 226 1.56 -8.08 10.40
N PRO A 227 2.48 -7.82 9.43
CA PRO A 227 3.90 -7.66 9.71
C PRO A 227 4.23 -6.59 10.77
N GLU A 228 3.54 -5.44 10.79
CA GLU A 228 3.77 -4.39 11.79
C GLU A 228 3.40 -4.85 13.20
N ARG A 229 2.34 -5.66 13.36
CA ARG A 229 2.00 -6.29 14.64
C ARG A 229 3.10 -7.22 15.11
N LEU A 230 3.65 -8.04 14.20
CA LEU A 230 4.75 -8.96 14.50
C LEU A 230 6.04 -8.22 14.90
N HIS A 231 6.24 -6.98 14.43
CA HIS A 231 7.37 -6.17 14.87
C HIS A 231 7.30 -5.81 16.37
N ILE A 232 6.11 -5.83 16.99
CA ILE A 232 6.00 -5.70 18.45
C ILE A 232 6.62 -6.92 19.12
N ASP A 233 6.13 -8.10 18.78
CA ASP A 233 6.48 -9.35 19.45
C ASP A 233 7.94 -9.73 19.12
N TYR A 234 8.32 -9.69 17.84
CA TYR A 234 9.64 -10.13 17.41
C TYR A 234 10.76 -9.10 17.54
N CYS A 235 10.44 -7.81 17.60
CA CYS A 235 11.47 -6.78 17.68
C CYS A 235 11.41 -5.98 18.98
N LYS A 236 10.24 -5.42 19.34
CA LYS A 236 10.15 -4.55 20.53
C LYS A 236 10.28 -5.32 21.84
N GLU A 237 9.64 -6.48 21.96
CA GLU A 237 9.73 -7.29 23.18
C GLU A 237 11.11 -7.91 23.34
N ALA A 238 11.63 -8.52 22.27
CA ALA A 238 13.01 -8.99 22.22
C ALA A 238 14.03 -7.89 22.59
N TYR A 239 13.85 -6.67 22.05
CA TYR A 239 14.73 -5.54 22.38
C TYR A 239 14.59 -5.09 23.83
N ARG A 240 13.37 -5.09 24.39
CA ARG A 240 13.14 -4.77 25.81
C ARG A 240 13.74 -5.82 26.76
N ALA A 241 13.75 -7.09 26.36
CA ALA A 241 14.37 -8.18 27.11
C ALA A 241 15.91 -8.13 27.05
N SER A 242 16.48 -7.42 26.07
CA SER A 242 17.92 -7.24 25.95
C SER A 242 18.48 -6.20 26.93
N ASN A 243 19.79 -6.26 27.17
CA ASN A 243 20.53 -5.21 27.89
C ASN A 243 20.88 -3.99 27.01
N ARG A 244 20.39 -3.95 25.76
CA ARG A 244 20.59 -2.90 24.73
C ARG A 244 22.03 -2.72 24.24
N ARG A 245 22.97 -3.60 24.58
CA ARG A 245 24.32 -3.68 24.01
C ARG A 245 24.40 -4.90 23.11
N ASP A 246 24.93 -4.77 21.89
CA ASP A 246 24.96 -5.87 20.91
C ASP A 246 23.63 -6.62 20.81
N PHE A 247 22.54 -5.84 20.83
CA PHE A 247 21.19 -6.33 21.12
C PHE A 247 20.67 -7.31 20.07
N ILE A 248 21.19 -7.29 18.84
CA ILE A 248 20.76 -8.21 17.77
C ILE A 248 20.97 -9.67 18.20
N VAL A 249 22.15 -10.00 18.74
CA VAL A 249 22.47 -11.36 19.18
C VAL A 249 21.54 -11.79 20.32
N GLN A 250 21.29 -10.89 21.27
CA GLN A 250 20.40 -11.15 22.40
C GLN A 250 18.95 -11.33 21.96
N MET A 251 18.49 -10.51 21.02
CA MET A 251 17.16 -10.63 20.42
C MET A 251 17.00 -11.96 19.70
N THR A 252 17.99 -12.39 18.91
CA THR A 252 17.96 -13.69 18.23
C THR A 252 17.86 -14.85 19.22
N VAL A 253 18.65 -14.82 20.30
CA VAL A 253 18.59 -15.85 21.35
C VAL A 253 17.23 -15.85 22.06
N TRP A 254 16.72 -14.67 22.41
CA TRP A 254 15.40 -14.53 23.03
C TRP A 254 14.30 -15.12 22.14
N LEU A 255 14.31 -14.81 20.84
CA LEU A 255 13.35 -15.36 19.88
C LEU A 255 13.44 -16.89 19.77
N SER A 256 14.65 -17.45 19.74
CA SER A 256 14.84 -18.90 19.73
C SER A 256 14.28 -19.58 20.98
N HIS A 257 14.36 -18.92 22.15
CA HIS A 257 13.76 -19.43 23.38
C HIS A 257 12.23 -19.38 23.35
N GLU A 258 11.64 -18.26 22.93
CA GLU A 258 10.17 -18.16 22.78
C GLU A 258 9.64 -19.24 21.82
N GLU A 259 10.29 -19.42 20.67
CA GLU A 259 9.89 -20.47 19.71
C GLU A 259 10.00 -21.89 20.30
N ALA A 260 11.01 -22.15 21.13
CA ALA A 260 11.16 -23.44 21.80
C ALA A 260 10.07 -23.68 22.86
N ILE A 261 9.71 -22.64 23.62
CA ILE A 261 8.64 -22.69 24.62
C ILE A 261 7.29 -22.93 23.93
N ASP A 262 7.00 -22.20 22.85
CA ASP A 262 5.76 -22.36 22.08
C ASP A 262 5.62 -23.78 21.53
N LYS A 263 6.69 -24.32 20.92
CA LYS A 263 6.71 -25.71 20.43
C LYS A 263 6.45 -26.72 21.55
N GLN A 264 7.06 -26.52 22.72
CA GLN A 264 6.86 -27.39 23.88
C GLN A 264 5.44 -27.29 24.42
N ALA A 265 4.87 -26.08 24.49
CA ALA A 265 3.49 -25.86 24.94
C ALA A 265 2.48 -26.54 24.01
N VAL A 266 2.69 -26.48 22.69
CA VAL A 266 1.85 -27.20 21.72
C VAL A 266 1.96 -28.71 21.91
N TYR A 267 3.18 -29.23 22.12
CA TYR A 267 3.40 -30.66 22.37
C TYR A 267 2.73 -31.16 23.66
N VAL A 268 2.76 -30.38 24.74
CA VAL A 268 2.18 -30.75 26.04
C VAL A 268 0.65 -30.69 26.03
N ASN A 269 0.05 -29.83 25.19
CA ASN A 269 -1.41 -29.69 25.06
C ASN A 269 -2.02 -30.61 24.00
N TYR A 270 -1.22 -31.49 23.40
CA TYR A 270 -1.65 -32.54 22.46
C TYR A 270 -1.79 -33.88 23.19
#